data_AF-A0A814R856-F1
#
_entry.id   AF-A0A814R856-F1
#
_cell.length_a   1.000
_cell.length_b   1.000
_cell.length_c   1.000
_cell.angle_alpha   90.00
_cell.angle_beta   90.00
_cell.angle_gamma   90.00
#
_symmetry.space_group_name_H-M   'P 1'
#
loop_
_entity.id
_entity.type
_entity.pdbx_description
1 polymer ?
#
loop_
_entity_poly.entity_id
_entity_poly.type
_entity_poly.pdbx_seq_one_letter_code
_entity_poly.pdbx_strand_id
1 'polypeptide(L)'
;MQSVGWLIFVLALLVLVVNGESVKSNVLSISSGTSFGECIGYCRKSITVTSTPPQVSISKKANFNQASYPPVYATVPLTSSELVSLVNLVNIEIFQSLDDRIGCPDCADGGAEWVQIIWANGSKRVTFENGKTVKGIEKLIAKLRQMRQAYLSEM
;
A
#
# COMPACT_ATOMS: atom_id res chain seq x y z
N MET A 1 -58.64 -31.98 33.54
CA MET A 1 -59.23 -31.17 32.46
C MET A 1 -59.06 -29.73 32.91
N GLN A 2 -58.27 -28.82 32.31
CA GLN A 2 -57.79 -28.60 30.94
C GLN A 2 -56.36 -28.00 31.03
N SER A 3 -55.36 -28.64 30.40
CA SER A 3 -54.55 -28.16 29.26
C SER A 3 -53.86 -26.79 29.42
N VAL A 4 -52.55 -26.78 29.68
CA VAL A 4 -51.43 -26.58 28.73
C VAL A 4 -51.23 -25.11 28.31
N GLY A 5 -50.04 -24.59 28.60
CA GLY A 5 -49.53 -23.35 28.04
C GLY A 5 -48.12 -23.05 28.53
N TRP A 6 -47.20 -24.02 28.38
CA TRP A 6 -45.80 -23.83 28.72
C TRP A 6 -45.18 -22.73 27.85
N LEU A 7 -44.49 -21.83 28.53
CA LEU A 7 -43.55 -20.86 28.00
C LEU A 7 -42.64 -21.47 26.93
N ILE A 8 -42.71 -20.94 25.71
CA ILE A 8 -41.59 -20.99 24.78
C ILE A 8 -41.40 -19.58 24.22
N PHE A 9 -40.71 -18.74 24.98
CA PHE A 9 -40.04 -17.56 24.43
C PHE A 9 -38.87 -18.06 23.59
N VAL A 10 -39.08 -18.26 22.28
CA VAL A 10 -37.97 -18.45 21.34
C VAL A 10 -37.30 -17.10 21.17
N LEU A 11 -36.30 -16.84 22.01
CA LEU A 11 -35.36 -15.74 21.82
C LEU A 11 -34.55 -16.08 20.55
N ALA A 12 -34.96 -15.53 19.41
CA ALA A 12 -34.16 -15.55 18.21
C ALA A 12 -32.91 -14.70 18.48
N LEU A 13 -31.84 -15.35 18.94
CA LEU A 13 -30.50 -14.79 18.96
C LEU A 13 -30.11 -14.55 17.51
N LEU A 14 -30.37 -13.33 17.04
CA LEU A 14 -29.85 -12.80 15.80
C LEU A 14 -28.34 -12.64 16.03
N VAL A 15 -27.61 -13.73 15.81
CA VAL A 15 -26.15 -13.68 15.74
C VAL A 15 -25.84 -12.86 14.51
N LEU A 16 -25.65 -11.56 14.70
CA LEU A 16 -24.88 -10.75 13.78
C LEU A 16 -23.50 -11.41 13.73
N VAL A 17 -23.28 -12.21 12.68
CA VAL A 17 -21.94 -12.59 12.26
C VAL A 17 -21.31 -11.27 11.84
N VAL A 18 -20.66 -10.60 12.80
CA VAL A 18 -19.70 -9.56 12.49
C VAL A 18 -18.57 -10.31 11.80
N ASN A 19 -18.55 -10.27 10.47
CA ASN A 19 -17.36 -10.65 9.72
C ASN A 19 -16.26 -9.68 10.17
N GLY A 20 -15.52 -10.11 11.19
CA GLY A 20 -14.38 -9.39 11.73
C GLY A 20 -13.24 -9.46 10.74
N GLU A 21 -13.27 -8.64 9.71
CA GLU A 21 -12.05 -8.15 9.11
C GLU A 21 -11.79 -6.79 9.75
N SER A 22 -11.02 -6.77 10.82
CA SER A 22 -10.36 -5.55 11.25
C SER A 22 -9.43 -5.15 10.11
N VAL A 23 -9.95 -4.34 9.18
CA VAL A 23 -9.12 -3.47 8.37
C VAL A 23 -8.14 -2.87 9.36
N LYS A 24 -6.83 -3.00 9.12
CA LYS A 24 -5.82 -2.38 9.98
C LYS A 24 -6.10 -0.88 10.02
N SER A 25 -6.96 -0.46 10.95
CA SER A 25 -7.70 0.81 10.93
C SER A 25 -6.80 2.01 11.17
N ASN A 26 -5.51 1.74 11.31
CA ASN A 26 -4.48 2.71 11.59
C ASN A 26 -3.69 3.06 10.33
N VAL A 27 -3.74 2.30 9.23
CA VAL A 27 -2.97 2.64 8.01
C VAL A 27 -3.63 3.82 7.29
N LEU A 28 -2.94 4.97 7.26
CA LEU A 28 -3.40 6.21 6.64
C LEU A 28 -2.98 6.29 5.17
N SER A 29 -1.76 5.86 4.86
CA SER A 29 -1.29 5.75 3.49
C SER A 29 -0.17 4.72 3.30
N ILE A 30 -0.09 4.20 2.08
CA ILE A 30 0.99 3.31 1.62
C ILE A 30 1.54 3.89 0.33
N SER A 31 2.79 4.32 0.35
CA SER A 31 3.49 4.85 -0.81
C SER A 31 4.56 3.87 -1.26
N SER A 32 4.82 3.83 -2.55
CA SER A 32 5.90 3.03 -3.11
C SER A 32 6.42 3.63 -4.39
N GLY A 33 7.72 3.51 -4.63
CA GLY A 33 8.33 4.06 -5.82
C GLY A 33 9.67 3.47 -6.16
N THR A 34 10.20 3.95 -7.27
CA THR A 34 11.50 3.61 -7.81
C THR A 34 12.26 4.89 -8.13
N SER A 35 13.58 4.84 -8.03
CA SER A 35 14.48 5.94 -8.40
C SER A 35 15.75 5.40 -9.00
N PHE A 36 16.23 6.05 -10.06
CA PHE A 36 17.51 5.76 -10.71
C PHE A 36 18.31 7.07 -10.74
N GLY A 37 19.52 7.08 -10.17
CA GLY A 37 20.37 8.27 -10.08
C GLY A 37 20.84 8.76 -11.45
N GLU A 38 21.44 7.86 -12.21
CA GLU A 38 21.92 8.11 -13.58
C GLU A 38 20.87 7.66 -14.59
N CYS A 39 19.91 8.55 -14.87
CA CYS A 39 18.84 8.27 -15.84
C CYS A 39 18.45 9.52 -16.63
N ILE A 40 17.99 9.31 -17.87
CA ILE A 40 17.39 10.33 -18.74
C ILE A 40 15.88 10.12 -18.77
N GLY A 41 15.11 11.20 -18.59
CA GLY A 41 13.65 11.15 -18.57
C GLY A 41 13.08 10.98 -17.17
N TYR A 42 11.96 10.25 -17.04
CA TYR A 42 11.27 10.06 -15.75
C TYR A 42 11.97 9.03 -14.86
N CYS A 43 12.99 9.48 -14.14
CA CYS A 43 13.85 8.66 -13.29
C CYS A 43 13.26 8.31 -11.93
N ARG A 44 12.25 9.05 -11.48
CA ARG A 44 11.53 8.77 -10.23
C ARG A 44 10.07 8.55 -10.53
N LYS A 45 9.55 7.41 -10.11
CA LYS A 45 8.15 7.03 -10.31
C LYS A 45 7.58 6.51 -9.02
N SER A 46 6.40 6.95 -8.63
CA SER A 46 5.76 6.51 -7.38
C SER A 46 4.25 6.51 -7.46
N ILE A 47 3.65 5.68 -6.62
CA ILE A 47 2.24 5.76 -6.24
C ILE A 47 2.13 6.01 -4.73
N THR A 48 1.05 6.65 -4.32
CA THR A 48 0.62 6.79 -2.93
C THR A 48 -0.84 6.40 -2.85
N VAL A 49 -1.13 5.34 -2.11
CA VAL A 49 -2.48 4.92 -1.78
C VAL A 49 -2.88 5.59 -0.48
N THR A 50 -3.93 6.41 -0.49
CA THR A 50 -4.49 7.07 0.70
C THR A 50 -5.78 6.36 1.10
N SER A 51 -6.00 6.15 2.39
CA SER A 51 -7.17 5.41 2.90
C SER A 51 -8.45 6.26 2.96
N THR A 52 -8.34 7.58 3.12
CA THR A 52 -9.49 8.48 3.33
C THR A 52 -9.31 9.83 2.60
N PRO A 53 -10.06 10.08 1.51
CA PRO A 53 -10.82 9.10 0.75
C PRO A 53 -9.90 8.07 0.07
N PRO A 54 -10.39 6.86 -0.25
CA PRO A 54 -9.64 5.86 -1.02
C PRO A 54 -9.24 6.40 -2.40
N GLN A 55 -7.93 6.62 -2.61
CA GLN A 55 -7.40 7.11 -3.88
C GLN A 55 -5.94 6.71 -4.09
N VAL A 56 -5.50 6.74 -5.35
CA VAL A 56 -4.09 6.58 -5.73
C VAL A 56 -3.58 7.87 -6.35
N SER A 57 -2.59 8.49 -5.71
CA SER A 57 -1.82 9.58 -6.28
C SER A 57 -0.58 9.04 -6.98
N ILE A 58 -0.36 9.44 -8.23
CA ILE A 58 0.71 8.96 -9.10
C ILE A 58 1.68 10.11 -9.36
N SER A 59 2.97 9.83 -9.41
CA SER A 59 4.00 10.83 -9.76
C SER A 59 5.09 10.26 -10.66
N LYS A 60 5.46 11.02 -11.69
CA LYS A 60 6.65 10.80 -12.53
C LYS A 60 7.50 12.07 -12.51
N LYS A 61 8.80 11.96 -12.19
CA LYS A 61 9.73 13.09 -12.13
C LYS A 61 11.07 12.74 -12.77
N ALA A 62 11.64 13.68 -13.50
CA ALA A 62 13.01 13.60 -13.96
C ALA A 62 14.00 14.10 -12.91
N ASN A 63 15.23 13.57 -12.93
CA ASN A 63 16.32 14.12 -12.12
C ASN A 63 16.85 15.43 -12.72
N PHE A 64 16.89 15.50 -14.05
CA PHE A 64 17.41 16.63 -14.82
C PHE A 64 16.47 16.99 -15.96
N ASN A 65 16.69 18.16 -16.58
CA ASN A 65 16.01 18.60 -17.79
C ASN A 65 14.46 18.59 -17.69
N GLN A 66 13.93 19.18 -16.61
CA GLN A 66 12.49 19.23 -16.33
C GLN A 66 11.69 20.00 -17.39
N ALA A 67 12.33 20.82 -18.23
CA ALA A 67 11.67 21.45 -19.37
C ALA A 67 11.25 20.42 -20.43
N SER A 68 12.11 19.43 -20.72
CA SER A 68 11.79 18.33 -21.64
C SER A 68 10.98 17.22 -20.98
N TYR A 69 11.10 17.07 -19.66
CA TYR A 69 10.41 16.05 -18.86
C TYR A 69 9.70 16.67 -17.66
N PRO A 70 8.63 17.45 -17.88
CA PRO A 70 7.92 18.13 -16.80
C PRO A 70 7.33 17.11 -15.83
N PRO A 71 7.32 17.38 -14.51
CA PRO A 71 6.70 16.51 -13.52
C PRO A 71 5.25 16.19 -13.87
N VAL A 72 4.90 14.91 -13.80
CA VAL A 72 3.53 14.44 -14.03
C VAL A 72 2.93 14.00 -12.72
N TYR A 73 1.68 14.42 -12.48
CA TYR A 73 0.88 14.01 -11.33
C TYR A 73 -0.52 13.63 -11.80
N ALA A 74 -1.08 12.59 -11.20
CA ALA A 74 -2.47 12.23 -11.38
C ALA A 74 -3.02 11.68 -10.06
N THR A 75 -4.34 11.76 -9.90
CA THR A 75 -5.05 11.14 -8.80
C THR A 75 -6.24 10.40 -9.38
N VAL A 76 -6.36 9.12 -9.03
CA VAL A 76 -7.49 8.28 -9.45
C VAL A 76 -8.20 7.73 -8.21
N PRO A 77 -9.54 7.60 -8.23
CA PRO A 77 -10.26 6.90 -7.17
C PRO A 77 -9.76 5.46 -7.03
N LEU A 78 -9.72 4.96 -5.79
CA LEU A 78 -9.39 3.57 -5.50
C LEU A 78 -10.63 2.87 -4.97
N THR A 79 -10.90 1.66 -5.44
CA THR A 79 -12.03 0.89 -4.90
C THR A 79 -11.75 0.44 -3.47
N SER A 80 -12.80 0.32 -2.65
CA SER A 80 -12.65 -0.17 -1.27
C SER A 80 -12.07 -1.59 -1.22
N SER A 81 -12.40 -2.45 -2.18
CA SER A 81 -11.85 -3.81 -2.26
C SER A 81 -10.35 -3.81 -2.55
N GLU A 82 -9.87 -2.96 -3.46
CA GLU A 82 -8.43 -2.83 -3.73
C GLU A 82 -7.68 -2.28 -2.51
N LEU A 83 -8.23 -1.26 -1.85
CA LEU A 83 -7.65 -0.71 -0.62
C LEU A 83 -7.54 -1.79 0.47
N VAL A 84 -8.61 -2.52 0.74
CA VAL A 84 -8.62 -3.62 1.74
C VAL A 84 -7.61 -4.69 1.36
N SER A 85 -7.55 -5.09 0.08
CA SER A 85 -6.58 -6.09 -0.40
C SER A 85 -5.14 -5.68 -0.15
N LEU A 86 -4.81 -4.38 -0.27
CA LEU A 86 -3.48 -3.85 -0.03
C LEU A 86 -3.19 -3.75 1.48
N VAL A 87 -4.12 -3.19 2.26
CA VAL A 87 -3.96 -3.00 3.71
C VAL A 87 -3.82 -4.34 4.44
N ASN A 88 -4.50 -5.39 3.99
CA ASN A 88 -4.39 -6.74 4.57
C ASN A 88 -2.99 -7.35 4.39
N LEU A 89 -2.17 -6.86 3.45
CA LEU A 89 -0.78 -7.31 3.27
C LEU A 89 0.21 -6.59 4.19
N VAL A 90 -0.19 -5.49 4.83
CA VAL A 90 0.69 -4.72 5.71
C VAL A 90 0.84 -5.46 7.02
N ASN A 91 2.07 -5.70 7.48
CA ASN A 91 2.36 -6.08 8.88
C ASN A 91 3.24 -4.99 9.50
N ILE A 92 2.65 -4.13 10.35
CA ILE A 92 3.35 -2.96 10.92
C ILE A 92 4.53 -3.38 11.80
N GLU A 93 4.38 -4.43 12.63
CA GLU A 93 5.46 -4.91 13.51
C GLU A 93 6.66 -5.40 12.69
N ILE A 94 6.41 -6.24 11.68
CA ILE A 94 7.45 -6.69 10.75
C ILE A 94 8.06 -5.48 10.05
N PHE A 95 7.24 -4.58 9.50
CA PHE A 95 7.72 -3.42 8.75
C PHE A 95 8.60 -2.50 9.62
N GLN A 96 8.23 -2.29 10.88
CA GLN A 96 9.01 -1.50 11.85
C GLN A 96 10.36 -2.13 12.17
N SER A 97 10.42 -3.47 12.23
CA SER A 97 11.64 -4.22 12.53
C SER A 97 12.67 -4.23 11.40
N LEU A 98 12.28 -3.90 10.17
CA LEU A 98 13.20 -3.82 9.02
C LEU A 98 14.18 -2.65 9.18
N ASP A 99 15.38 -2.78 8.62
CA ASP A 99 16.27 -1.62 8.46
C ASP A 99 15.67 -0.62 7.46
N ASP A 100 15.92 0.67 7.66
CA ASP A 100 15.44 1.72 6.74
C ASP A 100 16.12 1.62 5.35
N ARG A 101 17.32 1.02 5.30
CA ARG A 101 18.09 0.75 4.08
C ARG A 101 18.56 -0.72 4.09
N ILE A 102 18.16 -1.48 3.08
CA ILE A 102 18.51 -2.90 2.92
C ILE A 102 19.33 -3.10 1.65
N GLY A 103 20.48 -3.75 1.76
CA GLY A 103 21.39 -3.98 0.64
C GLY A 103 22.07 -2.69 0.15
N CYS A 104 22.28 -2.57 -1.16
CA CYS A 104 22.93 -1.44 -1.79
C CYS A 104 22.00 -0.74 -2.81
N PRO A 105 20.94 -0.03 -2.34
CA PRO A 105 20.02 0.67 -3.25
C PRO A 105 20.76 1.61 -4.18
N ASP A 106 20.50 1.48 -5.48
CA ASP A 106 21.09 2.26 -6.58
C ASP A 106 22.62 2.20 -6.67
N CYS A 107 23.24 1.14 -6.15
CA CYS A 107 24.65 0.87 -6.42
C CYS A 107 24.81 0.28 -7.83
N ALA A 108 25.90 0.66 -8.52
CA ALA A 108 26.18 0.27 -9.91
C ALA A 108 25.00 0.52 -10.87
N ASP A 109 24.36 1.69 -10.72
CA ASP A 109 23.23 2.16 -11.55
C ASP A 109 22.01 1.21 -11.57
N GLY A 110 21.90 0.32 -10.58
CA GLY A 110 20.85 -0.69 -10.50
C GLY A 110 19.47 -0.14 -10.10
N GLY A 111 19.38 1.11 -9.69
CA GLY A 111 18.16 1.70 -9.16
C GLY A 111 17.87 1.32 -7.70
N ALA A 112 17.03 2.14 -7.09
CA ALA A 112 16.41 1.87 -5.79
C ALA A 112 14.90 1.66 -5.94
N GLU A 113 14.35 0.90 -5.02
CA GLU A 113 12.93 0.78 -4.76
C GLU A 113 12.66 1.08 -3.29
N TRP A 114 11.49 1.62 -2.99
CA TRP A 114 11.11 1.90 -1.61
C TRP A 114 9.62 1.66 -1.37
N VAL A 115 9.30 1.35 -0.13
CA VAL A 115 7.94 1.32 0.42
C VAL A 115 7.93 2.23 1.64
N GLN A 116 6.90 3.07 1.75
CA GLN A 116 6.64 3.88 2.93
C GLN A 116 5.23 3.62 3.39
N ILE A 117 5.06 3.44 4.70
CA ILE A 117 3.75 3.28 5.33
C ILE A 117 3.62 4.39 6.35
N ILE A 118 2.49 5.08 6.31
CA ILE A 118 2.07 6.03 7.35
C ILE A 118 0.86 5.42 8.03
N TRP A 119 0.91 5.35 9.36
CA TRP A 119 -0.19 4.90 10.18
C TRP A 119 -0.43 5.89 11.33
N ALA A 120 -1.52 5.72 12.09
CA ALA A 120 -2.05 6.71 13.01
C ALA A 120 -1.01 7.29 14.00
N ASN A 121 -0.04 6.49 14.43
CA ASN A 121 0.98 6.88 15.40
C ASN A 121 2.42 6.74 14.89
N GLY A 122 2.63 6.68 13.57
CA GLY A 122 3.99 6.56 13.05
C GLY A 122 4.10 6.52 11.53
N SER A 123 5.34 6.55 11.08
CA SER A 123 5.67 6.29 9.69
C SER A 123 7.02 5.62 9.59
N LYS A 124 7.22 4.85 8.52
CA LYS A 124 8.52 4.29 8.19
C LYS A 124 8.66 4.14 6.69
N ARG A 125 9.89 4.33 6.20
CA ARG A 125 10.27 4.03 4.82
C ARG A 125 11.38 3.00 4.83
N VAL A 126 11.24 1.97 4.01
CA VAL A 126 12.26 0.97 3.76
C VAL A 126 12.69 1.11 2.30
N THR A 127 13.99 1.30 2.07
CA THR A 127 14.60 1.46 0.74
C THR A 127 15.52 0.27 0.47
N PHE A 128 15.38 -0.34 -0.70
CA PHE A 128 16.09 -1.55 -1.11
C PHE A 128 16.46 -1.47 -2.59
N GLU A 129 17.29 -2.40 -3.06
CA GLU A 129 17.66 -2.52 -4.47
C GLU A 129 16.44 -2.73 -5.38
N ASN A 130 16.42 -2.08 -6.54
CA ASN A 130 15.32 -2.25 -7.49
C ASN A 130 15.15 -3.72 -7.88
N GLY A 131 13.89 -4.18 -7.96
CA GLY A 131 13.57 -5.56 -8.37
C GLY A 131 13.78 -6.63 -7.28
N LYS A 132 14.55 -6.35 -6.22
CA LYS A 132 14.73 -7.29 -5.09
C LYS A 132 13.51 -7.36 -4.18
N THR A 133 13.34 -8.47 -3.47
CA THR A 133 12.31 -8.62 -2.45
C THR A 133 12.91 -8.47 -1.06
N VAL A 134 12.11 -8.05 -0.09
CA VAL A 134 12.50 -7.96 1.32
C VAL A 134 11.71 -8.98 2.12
N LYS A 135 12.42 -9.78 2.93
CA LYS A 135 11.82 -10.85 3.73
C LYS A 135 10.75 -10.30 4.68
N GLY A 136 9.58 -10.92 4.70
CA GLY A 136 8.45 -10.54 5.55
C GLY A 136 7.49 -9.52 4.94
N ILE A 137 7.84 -8.88 3.80
CA ILE A 137 6.97 -7.93 3.09
C ILE A 137 6.89 -8.23 1.58
N GLU A 138 7.25 -9.43 1.15
CA GLU A 138 7.36 -9.85 -0.24
C GLU A 138 6.01 -9.68 -0.98
N LYS A 139 4.92 -10.10 -0.33
CA LYS A 139 3.56 -9.98 -0.90
C LYS A 139 3.14 -8.52 -1.07
N LEU A 140 3.49 -7.67 -0.10
CA LEU A 140 3.22 -6.23 -0.17
C LEU A 140 4.00 -5.59 -1.34
N ILE A 141 5.29 -5.90 -1.48
CA ILE A 141 6.12 -5.43 -2.60
C ILE A 141 5.53 -5.88 -3.93
N ALA A 142 5.15 -7.16 -4.05
CA ALA A 142 4.55 -7.70 -5.28
C ALA A 142 3.25 -6.95 -5.66
N LYS A 143 2.35 -6.74 -4.70
CA LYS A 143 1.10 -5.98 -4.95
C LYS A 143 1.38 -4.53 -5.34
N LEU A 144 2.31 -3.86 -4.66
CA LEU A 144 2.67 -2.47 -4.97
C LEU A 144 3.31 -2.34 -6.36
N ARG A 145 4.12 -3.31 -6.79
CA ARG A 145 4.66 -3.37 -8.17
C ARG A 145 3.56 -3.49 -9.20
N GLN A 146 2.59 -4.39 -8.99
CA GLN A 146 1.43 -4.54 -9.87
C GLN A 146 0.64 -3.24 -9.97
N MET A 147 0.34 -2.59 -8.84
CA MET A 147 -0.36 -1.31 -8.82
C MET A 147 0.43 -0.22 -9.54
N ARG A 148 1.75 -0.10 -9.28
CA ARG A 148 2.59 0.86 -10.00
C ARG A 148 2.56 0.61 -11.50
N GLN A 149 2.66 -0.64 -11.94
CA GLN A 149 2.60 -0.97 -13.36
C GLN A 149 1.27 -0.57 -13.98
N ALA A 150 0.15 -0.92 -13.36
CA ALA A 150 -1.19 -0.57 -13.84
C ALA A 150 -1.35 0.96 -13.95
N TYR A 151 -1.20 1.68 -12.84
CA TYR A 151 -1.47 3.12 -12.80
C TYR A 151 -0.46 3.98 -13.57
N LEU A 152 0.81 3.54 -13.69
CA LEU A 152 1.79 4.29 -14.49
C LEU A 152 1.67 4.03 -15.99
N SER A 153 1.03 2.93 -16.40
CA SER A 153 0.79 2.59 -17.82
C SER A 153 -0.41 3.33 -18.41
N GLU A 154 -1.35 3.76 -17.57
CA GLU A 154 -2.54 4.53 -17.96
C GLU A 154 -2.24 6.04 -18.14
N MET A 155 -0.97 6.45 -18.02
CA MET A 155 -0.48 7.84 -18.11
C MET A 155 0.63 7.99 -19.12
#